data_AF-A0A418C9Q9-F1
#
_entry.id   AF-A0A418C9Q9-F1
#
_cell.length_a   1.000
_cell.length_b   1.000
_cell.length_c   1.000
_cell.angle_alpha   90.00
_cell.angle_beta   90.00
_cell.angle_gamma   90.00
#
_symmetry.space_group_name_H-M   'P 1'
#
loop_
_entity.id
_entity.type
_entity.pdbx_description
1 polymer ?
#
loop_
_entity_poly.entity_id
_entity_poly.type
_entity_poly.pdbx_seq_one_letter_code
_entity_poly.pdbx_strand_id
1 'polypeptide(L)'
;MKYLRPHRTNGSKVLRCFPHCCPEHTESPFCASSLGVDVGGSVKFLQQAIVLLHFEASYEPAIDCGDLLDAHHIESSLRTDSNPRGEWIPTDAVAIHDDHVEFEYNVDAEKGWNYRWLGGSSTQQRRCWHCIKAYVLVQVEGPERSRKFQVVAIAQSPPFVVMSYRRACKSCQKKSRADPVLSTTSREACECEGIYRLGDTHLDEIISTGATHVAILPHWQASASSRNKPTTEDMERHLGLLYGVLTSTPAAIALDSALFQQTLGLLCDDGKATPNQPTSQTDTPTTSVLLALLRGRAASDLFLRRHAAVILDQHDLFRLYERWLGQLYDIVDAAVRPTHDTAAVYFESLAAISTASTTSSPTGFEAFVAQLREVYLVRSELALYSTIWSEFVLDGKPRVLRVFPNGESTMSNAGGLMYGDYMGFTIDANRTLCVDVVCWPVQGGTASCYVIRLVLRRSLPHFLQISATVQVTHNVTDQITWNMTAAERMDVLRRYTLATVLVVEVGYQRVVDSEEGNVWV
;
A
#
# COMPACT_ATOMS: atom_id res chain seq x y z
N MET A 1 4.53 -7.61 19.11
CA MET A 1 3.17 -8.21 19.35
C MET A 1 3.13 -9.04 20.65
N LYS A 2 1.95 -9.42 21.20
CA LYS A 2 1.81 -10.24 22.43
C LYS A 2 0.99 -11.51 22.13
N TYR A 3 1.51 -12.70 22.43
CA TYR A 3 0.81 -13.98 22.22
C TYR A 3 0.55 -14.75 23.51
N LEU A 4 -0.66 -15.32 23.63
CA LEU A 4 -1.02 -16.20 24.74
C LEU A 4 -0.59 -17.64 24.46
N ARG A 5 -0.09 -18.29 25.51
CA ARG A 5 0.35 -19.68 25.47
C ARG A 5 -0.44 -20.54 26.47
N PRO A 6 -1.53 -21.19 26.03
CA PRO A 6 -2.22 -22.21 26.81
C PRO A 6 -1.36 -23.46 27.08
N HIS A 7 -1.75 -24.22 28.09
CA HIS A 7 -1.19 -25.53 28.42
C HIS A 7 -2.19 -26.60 27.99
N ARG A 8 -1.75 -27.57 27.18
CA ARG A 8 -2.57 -28.72 26.82
C ARG A 8 -2.42 -29.85 27.85
N THR A 9 -3.41 -30.73 27.89
CA THR A 9 -3.45 -31.92 28.76
C THR A 9 -2.29 -32.89 28.51
N ASN A 10 -1.75 -32.94 27.30
CA ASN A 10 -0.54 -33.71 26.94
C ASN A 10 0.78 -32.97 27.28
N GLY A 11 0.72 -31.90 28.07
CA GLY A 11 1.89 -31.11 28.45
C GLY A 11 2.43 -30.18 27.36
N SER A 12 1.87 -30.18 26.15
CA SER A 12 2.33 -29.30 25.07
C SER A 12 1.91 -27.85 25.28
N LYS A 13 2.71 -26.94 24.71
CA LYS A 13 2.52 -25.49 24.77
C LYS A 13 2.36 -24.97 23.36
N VAL A 14 1.25 -24.28 23.10
CA VAL A 14 0.88 -23.79 21.77
C VAL A 14 0.62 -22.30 21.86
N LEU A 15 1.05 -21.53 20.87
CA LEU A 15 0.67 -20.13 20.74
C LEU A 15 -0.75 -20.04 20.17
N ARG A 16 -1.66 -19.37 20.89
CA ARG A 16 -3.10 -19.41 20.59
C ARG A 16 -3.44 -18.74 19.26
N CYS A 17 -2.88 -17.58 18.94
CA CYS A 17 -3.27 -16.81 17.75
C CYS A 17 -2.02 -16.35 17.00
N PHE A 18 -1.16 -17.28 16.65
CA PHE A 18 0.06 -17.00 15.88
C PHE A 18 -0.19 -17.41 14.42
N PRO A 19 0.24 -16.61 13.42
CA PRO A 19 1.10 -15.42 13.50
C PRO A 19 0.33 -14.09 13.67
N HIS A 20 -1.00 -14.12 13.78
CA HIS A 20 -1.81 -12.93 13.98
C HIS A 20 -3.02 -13.21 14.89
N CYS A 21 -3.52 -12.18 15.56
CA CYS A 21 -4.77 -12.28 16.33
C CYS A 21 -5.97 -12.22 15.39
N CYS A 22 -6.73 -13.32 15.28
CA CYS A 22 -7.97 -13.34 14.50
C CYS A 22 -9.02 -12.37 15.08
N PRO A 23 -9.86 -11.74 14.25
CA PRO A 23 -10.97 -10.89 14.70
C PRO A 23 -11.99 -11.63 15.56
N GLU A 24 -12.22 -12.91 15.26
CA GLU A 24 -13.06 -13.84 16.01
C GLU A 24 -12.25 -15.12 16.29
N HIS A 25 -12.26 -15.58 17.54
CA HIS A 25 -11.50 -16.76 17.94
C HIS A 25 -12.32 -18.03 17.80
N THR A 26 -11.71 -19.06 17.24
CA THR A 26 -12.26 -20.41 17.23
C THR A 26 -12.43 -20.94 18.66
N GLU A 27 -13.40 -21.84 18.86
CA GLU A 27 -13.54 -22.58 20.13
C GLU A 27 -12.35 -23.53 20.40
N SER A 28 -11.56 -23.80 19.36
CA SER A 28 -10.29 -24.51 19.44
C SER A 28 -9.31 -23.81 20.40
N PRO A 29 -8.42 -24.56 21.08
CA PRO A 29 -7.39 -23.98 21.95
C PRO A 29 -6.37 -23.09 21.21
N PHE A 30 -6.46 -22.95 19.88
CA PHE A 30 -5.64 -22.10 19.02
C PHE A 30 -6.37 -21.79 17.71
N CYS A 31 -6.17 -20.57 17.21
CA CYS A 31 -6.44 -20.12 15.85
C CYS A 31 -5.17 -20.42 15.05
N ALA A 32 -5.20 -21.48 14.26
CA ALA A 32 -4.10 -21.81 13.38
C ALA A 32 -4.22 -21.01 12.08
N SER A 33 -3.07 -20.65 11.55
CA SER A 33 -2.87 -20.04 10.25
C SER A 33 -1.53 -20.54 9.75
N SER A 34 -1.38 -20.57 8.44
CA SER A 34 -0.11 -20.87 7.79
C SER A 34 0.88 -19.71 7.91
N LEU A 35 2.14 -20.00 7.62
CA LEU A 35 3.19 -18.99 7.43
C LEU A 35 3.99 -19.34 6.18
N GLY A 36 4.01 -18.43 5.22
CA GLY A 36 4.75 -18.53 3.98
C GLY A 36 6.10 -17.79 4.02
N VAL A 37 7.07 -18.28 3.26
CA VAL A 37 8.39 -17.71 3.02
C VAL A 37 8.65 -17.78 1.52
N ASP A 38 8.91 -16.63 0.91
CA ASP A 38 9.27 -16.53 -0.50
C ASP A 38 10.80 -16.49 -0.64
N VAL A 39 11.37 -17.40 -1.44
CA VAL A 39 12.81 -17.49 -1.68
C VAL A 39 13.08 -17.28 -3.16
N GLY A 40 13.66 -16.13 -3.50
CA GLY A 40 14.14 -15.81 -4.84
C GLY A 40 15.57 -16.28 -5.09
N GLY A 41 15.89 -16.65 -6.34
CA GLY A 41 17.26 -17.00 -6.72
C GLY A 41 17.35 -17.75 -8.05
N SER A 42 18.56 -18.22 -8.38
CA SER A 42 18.74 -19.04 -9.59
C SER A 42 18.05 -20.40 -9.46
N VAL A 43 17.57 -20.97 -10.56
CA VAL A 43 16.92 -22.30 -10.58
C VAL A 43 17.77 -23.37 -9.89
N LYS A 44 19.09 -23.36 -10.09
CA LYS A 44 20.03 -24.31 -9.43
C LYS A 44 20.06 -24.14 -7.91
N PHE A 45 20.00 -22.90 -7.43
CA PHE A 45 19.96 -22.60 -6.00
C PHE A 45 18.62 -23.03 -5.40
N LEU A 46 17.52 -22.69 -6.05
CA LEU A 46 16.17 -23.01 -5.58
C LEU A 46 15.94 -24.52 -5.47
N GLN A 47 16.55 -25.32 -6.36
CA GLN A 47 16.54 -26.79 -6.28
C GLN A 47 17.29 -27.37 -5.07
N GLN A 48 18.20 -26.61 -4.46
CA GLN A 48 19.05 -27.05 -3.34
C GLN A 48 18.66 -26.39 -2.01
N ALA A 49 17.78 -25.38 -2.06
CA ALA A 49 17.37 -24.62 -0.90
C ALA A 49 16.46 -25.44 0.01
N ILE A 50 16.79 -25.46 1.29
CA ILE A 50 15.98 -26.06 2.36
C ILE A 50 15.52 -24.91 3.26
N VAL A 51 14.22 -24.72 3.41
CA VAL A 51 13.66 -23.65 4.25
C VAL A 51 13.08 -24.24 5.53
N LEU A 52 13.64 -23.82 6.67
CA LEU A 52 13.17 -24.24 7.99
C LEU A 52 12.80 -23.02 8.82
N LEU A 53 11.70 -23.10 9.57
CA LEU A 53 11.36 -22.08 10.56
C LEU A 53 11.88 -22.48 11.94
N HIS A 54 12.31 -21.50 12.71
CA HIS A 54 12.82 -21.72 14.06
C HIS A 54 12.39 -20.57 14.98
N PHE A 55 11.93 -20.91 16.19
CA PHE A 55 11.57 -19.90 17.18
C PHE A 55 12.74 -19.68 18.14
N GLU A 56 13.12 -18.41 18.31
CA GLU A 56 14.21 -18.02 19.18
C GLU A 56 13.73 -17.06 20.26
N ALA A 57 14.29 -17.19 21.45
CA ALA A 57 14.21 -16.18 22.50
C ALA A 57 15.45 -15.27 22.44
N SER A 58 15.32 -14.03 22.88
CA SER A 58 16.37 -13.00 22.81
C SER A 58 17.69 -13.33 23.52
N TYR A 59 17.72 -14.37 24.35
CA TYR A 59 18.91 -14.82 25.07
C TYR A 59 19.55 -16.08 24.45
N GLU A 60 18.91 -16.67 23.44
CA GLU A 60 19.48 -17.81 22.71
C GLU A 60 20.64 -17.31 21.83
N PRO A 61 21.69 -18.13 21.64
CA PRO A 61 22.79 -17.76 20.75
C PRO A 61 22.28 -17.45 19.34
N ALA A 62 22.75 -16.35 18.75
CA ALA A 62 22.41 -16.02 17.38
C ALA A 62 23.04 -17.03 16.41
N ILE A 63 22.25 -17.47 15.43
CA ILE A 63 22.74 -18.15 14.23
C ILE A 63 22.80 -17.09 13.13
N ASP A 64 23.96 -16.96 12.50
CA ASP A 64 24.24 -15.95 11.48
C ASP A 64 24.38 -16.56 10.08
N CYS A 65 24.25 -15.71 9.06
CA CYS A 65 24.54 -16.10 7.68
C CYS A 65 26.01 -16.50 7.54
N GLY A 66 26.27 -17.70 7.04
CA GLY A 66 27.62 -18.28 6.98
C GLY A 66 27.83 -19.48 7.88
N ASP A 67 27.03 -19.60 8.93
CA ASP A 67 27.18 -20.68 9.90
C ASP A 67 26.97 -22.06 9.27
N LEU A 68 27.79 -23.02 9.70
CA LEU A 68 27.70 -24.41 9.32
C LEU A 68 27.03 -25.22 10.42
N LEU A 69 25.77 -25.57 10.21
CA LEU A 69 24.97 -26.35 11.13
C LEU A 69 25.13 -27.85 10.83
N ASP A 70 25.17 -28.66 11.88
CA ASP A 70 25.23 -30.10 11.74
C ASP A 70 23.90 -30.66 11.22
N ALA A 71 23.92 -31.33 10.06
CA ALA A 71 22.69 -31.81 9.42
C ALA A 71 21.97 -32.85 10.28
N HIS A 72 22.71 -33.76 10.91
CA HIS A 72 22.12 -34.79 11.77
C HIS A 72 21.45 -34.17 13.00
N HIS A 73 22.05 -33.14 13.59
CA HIS A 73 21.43 -32.42 14.71
C HIS A 73 20.11 -31.75 14.30
N ILE A 74 20.08 -31.05 13.16
CA ILE A 74 18.86 -30.43 12.64
C ILE A 74 17.79 -31.50 12.36
N GLU A 75 18.14 -32.54 11.62
CA GLU A 75 17.22 -33.61 11.20
C GLU A 75 16.62 -34.36 12.39
N SER A 76 17.43 -34.65 13.42
CA SER A 76 16.97 -35.32 14.65
C SER A 76 16.01 -34.44 15.49
N SER A 77 16.05 -33.13 15.30
CA SER A 77 15.22 -32.15 16.01
C SER A 77 14.15 -31.52 15.10
N LEU A 78 13.88 -32.10 13.94
CA LEU A 78 12.78 -31.68 13.07
C LEU A 78 11.43 -31.94 13.73
N ARG A 79 10.50 -31.02 13.47
CA ARG A 79 9.11 -31.14 13.88
C ARG A 79 8.40 -32.11 12.97
N THR A 80 7.89 -33.17 13.58
CA THR A 80 7.11 -34.23 12.92
C THR A 80 5.92 -34.58 13.78
N ASP A 81 5.03 -35.45 13.31
CA ASP A 81 3.90 -35.93 14.11
C ASP A 81 4.36 -36.76 15.32
N SER A 82 5.50 -37.45 15.20
CA SER A 82 6.15 -38.19 16.30
C SER A 82 7.03 -37.30 17.19
N ASN A 83 7.52 -36.17 16.67
CA ASN A 83 8.26 -35.16 17.41
C ASN A 83 7.58 -33.78 17.30
N PRO A 84 6.40 -33.58 17.91
CA PRO A 84 5.64 -32.33 17.78
C PRO A 84 6.33 -31.13 18.44
N ARG A 85 7.38 -31.37 19.25
CA ARG A 85 8.19 -30.34 19.92
C ARG A 85 9.53 -30.11 19.24
N GLY A 86 9.73 -30.66 18.04
CA GLY A 86 10.91 -30.40 17.22
C GLY A 86 11.19 -28.90 17.13
N GLU A 87 12.47 -28.60 17.25
CA GLU A 87 13.05 -27.27 17.26
C GLU A 87 12.95 -26.59 15.89
N TRP A 88 13.18 -27.39 14.84
CA TRP A 88 13.16 -26.96 13.45
C TRP A 88 11.84 -27.34 12.82
N ILE A 89 11.17 -26.36 12.20
CA ILE A 89 9.86 -26.53 11.60
C ILE A 89 10.06 -26.64 10.09
N PRO A 90 9.79 -27.81 9.49
CA PRO A 90 9.91 -27.96 8.04
C PRO A 90 8.83 -27.14 7.33
N THR A 91 9.16 -26.67 6.13
CA THR A 91 8.20 -26.04 5.21
C THR A 91 8.08 -26.89 3.96
N ASP A 92 6.94 -26.79 3.28
CA ASP A 92 6.66 -27.47 2.02
C ASP A 92 6.70 -26.43 0.89
N ALA A 93 7.31 -26.77 -0.25
CA ALA A 93 7.23 -25.93 -1.43
C ALA A 93 5.82 -26.03 -2.02
N VAL A 94 5.08 -24.92 -2.01
CA VAL A 94 3.66 -24.86 -2.43
C VAL A 94 3.48 -24.27 -3.82
N ALA A 95 4.38 -23.39 -4.26
CA ALA A 95 4.41 -22.84 -5.61
C ALA A 95 5.86 -22.65 -6.09
N ILE A 96 6.11 -23.01 -7.35
CA ILE A 96 7.42 -22.89 -7.99
C ILE A 96 7.26 -21.97 -9.21
N HIS A 97 8.01 -20.87 -9.22
CA HIS A 97 8.08 -19.91 -10.31
C HIS A 97 9.49 -19.91 -10.93
N ASP A 98 9.66 -19.21 -12.05
CA ASP A 98 10.94 -19.17 -12.78
C ASP A 98 12.07 -18.47 -12.00
N ASP A 99 11.72 -17.56 -11.09
CA ASP A 99 12.66 -16.72 -10.32
C ASP A 99 12.54 -16.85 -8.79
N HIS A 100 11.54 -17.57 -8.27
CA HIS A 100 11.33 -17.79 -6.84
C HIS A 100 10.50 -19.05 -6.52
N VAL A 101 10.58 -19.51 -5.28
CA VAL A 101 9.76 -20.62 -4.74
C VAL A 101 9.09 -20.18 -3.44
N GLU A 102 7.79 -20.42 -3.34
CA GLU A 102 7.02 -20.19 -2.13
C GLU A 102 7.05 -21.44 -1.25
N PHE A 103 7.54 -21.28 -0.03
CA PHE A 103 7.61 -22.32 0.99
C PHE A 103 6.61 -22.00 2.11
N GLU A 104 5.79 -22.95 2.50
CA GLU A 104 4.74 -22.73 3.50
C GLU A 104 4.71 -23.83 4.56
N TYR A 105 4.45 -23.46 5.80
CA TYR A 105 4.11 -24.41 6.86
C TYR A 105 2.67 -24.20 7.29
N ASN A 106 1.98 -25.32 7.59
CA ASN A 106 0.61 -25.35 8.12
C ASN A 106 -0.45 -24.79 7.16
N VAL A 107 -0.35 -25.14 5.87
CA VAL A 107 -1.25 -24.74 4.78
C VAL A 107 -2.73 -24.96 5.14
N ASP A 108 -3.07 -26.14 5.65
CA ASP A 108 -4.46 -26.50 6.02
C ASP A 108 -4.92 -25.87 7.34
N ALA A 109 -4.06 -25.11 8.02
CA ALA A 109 -4.33 -24.49 9.32
C ALA A 109 -4.81 -25.47 10.41
N GLU A 110 -4.42 -26.74 10.34
CA GLU A 110 -4.82 -27.76 11.32
C GLU A 110 -3.82 -27.90 12.48
N LYS A 111 -2.54 -27.57 12.23
CA LYS A 111 -1.44 -27.75 13.19
C LYS A 111 -1.30 -26.51 14.06
N GLY A 112 -1.11 -26.74 15.36
CA GLY A 112 -0.82 -25.66 16.31
C GLY A 112 0.63 -25.19 16.23
N TRP A 113 0.86 -23.91 16.53
CA TRP A 113 2.20 -23.35 16.69
C TRP A 113 2.81 -23.76 18.04
N ASN A 114 3.33 -24.99 18.09
CA ASN A 114 4.03 -25.52 19.27
C ASN A 114 5.31 -24.71 19.51
N TYR A 115 5.50 -24.28 20.75
CA TYR A 115 6.69 -23.52 21.14
C TYR A 115 7.33 -24.08 22.41
N ARG A 116 8.60 -24.51 22.28
CA ARG A 116 9.39 -25.23 23.29
C ARG A 116 9.81 -24.40 24.49
N TRP A 117 9.76 -23.06 24.39
CA TRP A 117 10.23 -22.15 25.42
C TRP A 117 9.68 -22.57 26.80
N LEU A 118 10.52 -22.85 27.78
CA LEU A 118 10.07 -23.22 29.13
C LEU A 118 10.07 -21.97 29.98
N GLY A 119 8.90 -21.37 30.19
CA GLY A 119 8.80 -20.14 30.97
C GLY A 119 9.13 -20.40 32.45
N GLY A 120 10.04 -19.61 33.02
CA GLY A 120 10.43 -19.74 34.43
C GLY A 120 9.88 -18.67 35.36
N SER A 121 10.25 -18.79 36.65
CA SER A 121 9.84 -17.86 37.70
C SER A 121 10.60 -16.52 37.64
N SER A 122 11.73 -16.45 36.94
CA SER A 122 12.58 -15.26 36.88
C SER A 122 11.95 -14.13 36.04
N THR A 123 12.11 -12.89 36.50
CA THR A 123 11.62 -11.70 35.81
C THR A 123 12.31 -11.52 34.45
N GLN A 124 13.58 -11.90 34.32
CA GLN A 124 14.36 -11.79 33.09
C GLN A 124 13.83 -12.70 31.98
N GLN A 125 13.48 -13.96 32.28
CA GLN A 125 12.84 -14.85 31.30
C GLN A 125 11.42 -14.39 30.93
N ARG A 126 10.74 -13.62 31.77
CA ARG A 126 9.39 -13.09 31.43
C ARG A 126 9.45 -11.83 30.56
N ARG A 127 10.62 -11.20 30.48
CA ARG A 127 10.87 -9.97 29.71
C ARG A 127 11.62 -10.23 28.41
N CYS A 128 12.08 -11.46 28.16
CA CYS A 128 12.68 -11.79 26.88
C CYS A 128 11.64 -11.62 25.76
N TRP A 129 12.10 -11.09 24.65
CA TRP A 129 11.34 -11.12 23.41
C TRP A 129 11.67 -12.39 22.65
N HIS A 130 10.82 -12.71 21.70
CA HIS A 130 10.90 -13.89 20.87
C HIS A 130 10.71 -13.49 19.41
N CYS A 131 11.28 -14.26 18.50
CA CYS A 131 11.03 -14.13 17.07
C CYS A 131 10.82 -15.53 16.47
N ILE A 132 10.16 -15.57 15.32
CA ILE A 132 10.31 -16.69 14.40
C ILE A 132 11.26 -16.26 13.30
N LYS A 133 12.18 -17.14 12.93
CA LYS A 133 13.12 -16.94 11.83
C LYS A 133 12.92 -18.03 10.79
N ALA A 134 12.95 -17.65 9.52
CA ALA A 134 13.08 -18.55 8.40
C ALA A 134 14.56 -18.63 8.02
N TYR A 135 15.11 -19.84 8.05
CA TYR A 135 16.46 -20.15 7.65
C TYR A 135 16.44 -20.78 6.26
N VAL A 136 17.12 -20.15 5.31
CA VAL A 136 17.38 -20.72 3.99
C VAL A 136 18.75 -21.40 4.06
N LEU A 137 18.74 -22.72 3.94
CA LEU A 137 19.89 -23.58 4.11
C LEU A 137 20.26 -24.23 2.78
N VAL A 138 21.55 -24.44 2.56
CA VAL A 138 22.04 -25.31 1.47
C VAL A 138 22.93 -26.40 2.05
N GLN A 139 22.86 -27.58 1.48
CA GLN A 139 23.71 -28.69 1.90
C GLN A 139 25.13 -28.50 1.37
N VAL A 140 26.11 -28.62 2.25
CA VAL A 140 27.54 -28.58 1.93
C VAL A 140 28.27 -29.75 2.59
N GLU A 141 29.39 -30.16 1.99
CA GLU A 141 30.31 -31.10 2.64
C GLU A 141 31.22 -30.34 3.60
N GLY A 142 31.15 -30.69 4.88
CA GLY A 142 32.02 -30.16 5.91
C GLY A 142 33.37 -30.88 5.97
N PRO A 143 34.25 -30.46 6.91
CA PRO A 143 35.45 -31.20 7.24
C PRO A 143 35.13 -32.67 7.54
N GLU A 144 36.00 -33.58 7.11
CA GLU A 144 35.84 -35.04 7.28
C GLU A 144 34.64 -35.67 6.52
N ARG A 145 34.13 -35.03 5.45
CA ARG A 145 32.96 -35.49 4.67
C ARG A 145 31.67 -35.59 5.49
N SER A 146 31.58 -34.82 6.57
CA SER A 146 30.35 -34.69 7.35
C SER A 146 29.32 -33.84 6.60
N ARG A 147 28.05 -34.24 6.60
CA ARG A 147 26.97 -33.46 5.98
C ARG A 147 26.65 -32.24 6.85
N LYS A 148 26.78 -31.04 6.28
CA LYS A 148 26.47 -29.78 6.96
C LYS A 148 25.42 -29.00 6.18
N PHE A 149 24.69 -28.14 6.89
CA PHE A 149 23.82 -27.14 6.29
C PHE A 149 24.43 -25.77 6.50
N GLN A 150 24.75 -25.07 5.41
CA GLN A 150 25.20 -23.69 5.47
C GLN A 150 23.99 -22.76 5.49
N VAL A 151 23.99 -21.80 6.41
CA VAL A 151 22.97 -20.76 6.48
C VAL A 151 23.21 -19.71 5.40
N VAL A 152 22.35 -19.67 4.38
CA VAL A 152 22.47 -18.76 3.23
C VAL A 152 21.73 -17.46 3.44
N ALA A 153 20.52 -17.54 3.97
CA ALA A 153 19.72 -16.37 4.27
C ALA A 153 18.87 -16.59 5.53
N ILE A 154 18.54 -15.50 6.20
CA ILE A 154 17.68 -15.47 7.38
C ILE A 154 16.64 -14.38 7.20
N ALA A 155 15.36 -14.72 7.31
CA ALA A 155 14.27 -13.75 7.43
C ALA A 155 13.65 -13.82 8.83
N GLN A 156 13.62 -12.71 9.56
CA GLN A 156 13.17 -12.65 10.95
C GLN A 156 11.85 -11.90 11.07
N SER A 157 10.88 -12.46 11.80
CA SER A 157 9.63 -11.76 12.14
C SER A 157 9.86 -10.60 13.11
N PRO A 158 8.97 -9.59 13.15
CA PRO A 158 8.97 -8.61 14.24
C PRO A 158 8.96 -9.28 15.62
N PRO A 159 9.73 -8.77 16.59
CA PRO A 159 9.79 -9.36 17.93
C PRO A 159 8.43 -9.35 18.65
N PHE A 160 8.19 -10.41 19.43
CA PHE A 160 6.97 -10.58 20.19
C PHE A 160 7.22 -11.13 21.60
N VAL A 161 6.24 -10.93 22.48
CA VAL A 161 6.29 -11.41 23.87
C VAL A 161 5.30 -12.57 24.05
N VAL A 162 5.74 -13.62 24.75
CA VAL A 162 4.91 -14.79 25.05
C VAL A 162 4.41 -14.76 26.49
N MET A 163 3.10 -14.80 26.66
CA MET A 163 2.43 -14.73 27.97
C MET A 163 1.80 -16.07 28.35
N SER A 164 1.86 -16.41 29.64
CA SER A 164 1.16 -17.59 30.17
C SER A 164 -0.34 -17.33 30.21
N TYR A 165 -1.14 -18.22 29.60
CA TYR A 165 -2.60 -18.10 29.62
C TYR A 165 -3.15 -17.99 31.05
N ARG A 166 -2.68 -18.83 31.97
CA ARG A 166 -3.14 -18.85 33.39
C ARG A 166 -2.84 -17.56 34.16
N ARG A 167 -1.81 -16.81 33.76
CA ARG A 167 -1.39 -15.57 34.44
C ARG A 167 -1.88 -14.31 33.73
N ALA A 168 -2.45 -14.47 32.53
CA ALA A 168 -3.08 -13.38 31.81
C ALA A 168 -4.39 -13.00 32.50
N CYS A 169 -4.71 -11.71 32.49
CA CYS A 169 -5.97 -11.20 33.03
C CYS A 169 -7.14 -11.67 32.16
N LYS A 170 -8.36 -11.63 32.70
CA LYS A 170 -9.57 -12.06 31.97
C LYS A 170 -9.77 -11.28 30.67
N SER A 171 -9.37 -10.00 30.61
CA SER A 171 -9.41 -9.19 29.40
C SER A 171 -8.51 -9.75 28.29
N CYS A 172 -7.24 -10.08 28.62
CA CYS A 172 -6.33 -10.71 27.67
C CYS A 172 -6.81 -12.11 27.22
N GLN A 173 -7.45 -12.88 28.10
CA GLN A 173 -7.98 -14.21 27.78
C GLN A 173 -9.24 -14.16 26.87
N LYS A 174 -10.04 -13.09 26.95
CA LYS A 174 -11.36 -12.93 26.33
C LYS A 174 -11.41 -11.87 25.22
N LYS A 175 -10.40 -11.72 24.35
CA LYS A 175 -10.58 -10.85 23.17
C LYS A 175 -11.64 -11.43 22.21
N SER A 176 -12.92 -11.25 22.54
CA SER A 176 -14.09 -11.40 21.69
C SER A 176 -14.65 -10.00 21.50
N ARG A 177 -14.96 -9.63 20.26
CA ARG A 177 -15.60 -8.35 19.91
C ARG A 177 -17.05 -8.22 20.43
N ALA A 178 -17.59 -9.23 21.11
CA ALA A 178 -19.00 -9.31 21.47
C ALA A 178 -19.43 -8.52 22.73
N ASP A 179 -18.57 -7.70 23.35
CA ASP A 179 -18.96 -6.89 24.52
C ASP A 179 -18.63 -5.40 24.32
N PRO A 180 -19.59 -4.58 23.86
CA PRO A 180 -19.35 -3.18 23.47
C PRO A 180 -19.03 -2.24 24.66
N VAL A 181 -19.20 -2.71 25.90
CA VAL A 181 -19.05 -1.88 27.11
C VAL A 181 -17.60 -1.81 27.61
N LEU A 182 -16.70 -2.66 27.09
CA LEU A 182 -15.33 -2.80 27.61
C LEU A 182 -14.22 -2.27 26.68
N SER A 183 -14.53 -1.80 25.47
CA SER A 183 -13.49 -1.48 24.47
C SER A 183 -12.71 -0.18 24.74
N THR A 184 -13.29 0.78 25.48
CA THR A 184 -12.61 2.06 25.80
C THR A 184 -11.93 2.09 27.16
N THR A 185 -12.32 1.25 28.13
CA THR A 185 -11.73 1.18 29.48
C THR A 185 -10.74 0.01 29.65
N SER A 186 -10.66 -0.93 28.70
CA SER A 186 -9.85 -2.14 28.84
C SER A 186 -8.32 -1.96 28.74
N ARG A 187 -7.82 -0.90 28.10
CA ARG A 187 -6.36 -0.58 28.09
C ARG A 187 -5.86 -0.17 29.48
N GLU A 188 -6.69 0.52 30.27
CA GLU A 188 -6.35 0.96 31.63
C GLU A 188 -6.61 -0.15 32.68
N ALA A 189 -7.54 -1.07 32.42
CA ALA A 189 -7.88 -2.17 33.33
C ALA A 189 -7.01 -3.43 33.21
N CYS A 190 -6.02 -3.46 32.30
CA CYS A 190 -5.18 -4.63 32.09
C CYS A 190 -3.97 -4.64 33.06
N GLU A 191 -4.14 -5.28 34.22
CA GLU A 191 -3.06 -5.46 35.22
C GLU A 191 -1.82 -6.22 34.67
N CYS A 192 -1.98 -6.99 33.60
CA CYS A 192 -0.84 -7.65 32.95
C CYS A 192 0.11 -6.66 32.27
N GLU A 193 -0.34 -5.46 31.90
CA GLU A 193 0.56 -4.48 31.31
C GLU A 193 1.68 -4.08 32.27
N GLY A 194 1.48 -4.03 33.59
CA GLY A 194 2.54 -3.64 34.53
C GLY A 194 3.73 -4.63 34.62
N ILE A 195 3.47 -5.93 34.53
CA ILE A 195 4.53 -6.98 34.61
C ILE A 195 5.26 -7.14 33.28
N TYR A 196 4.57 -6.88 32.17
CA TYR A 196 5.07 -7.04 30.80
C TYR A 196 5.29 -5.70 30.08
N ARG A 197 5.26 -4.58 30.81
CA ARG A 197 5.76 -3.27 30.35
C ARG A 197 7.26 -3.43 30.21
N LEU A 198 7.69 -3.64 28.97
CA LEU A 198 9.02 -3.26 28.54
C LEU A 198 9.16 -1.78 28.89
N GLY A 199 10.25 -1.36 29.53
CA GLY A 199 10.48 0.07 29.76
C GLY A 199 10.53 0.79 28.41
N ASP A 200 10.20 2.08 28.38
CA ASP A 200 10.13 2.85 27.12
C ASP A 200 11.39 2.70 26.28
N THR A 201 12.58 2.64 26.91
CA THR A 201 13.87 2.37 26.24
C THR A 201 13.98 0.99 25.56
N HIS A 202 13.37 -0.03 26.13
CA HIS A 202 13.39 -1.40 25.59
C HIS A 202 12.26 -1.61 24.57
N LEU A 203 11.19 -0.82 24.65
CA LEU A 203 10.21 -0.66 23.58
C LEU A 203 10.85 0.04 22.38
N ASP A 204 11.65 1.08 22.59
CA ASP A 204 12.38 1.78 21.53
C ASP A 204 13.41 0.87 20.83
N GLU A 205 14.09 -0.01 21.57
CA GLU A 205 15.00 -1.04 21.00
C GLU A 205 14.24 -2.13 20.20
N ILE A 206 13.02 -2.46 20.62
CA ILE A 206 12.11 -3.38 19.91
C ILE A 206 11.44 -2.72 18.69
N ILE A 207 11.18 -1.42 18.76
CA ILE A 207 10.60 -0.61 17.69
C ILE A 207 11.68 -0.30 16.64
N SER A 208 12.93 -0.04 17.04
CA SER A 208 14.06 0.13 16.12
C SER A 208 14.40 -1.15 15.35
N THR A 209 14.09 -2.32 15.93
CA THR A 209 14.17 -3.65 15.29
C THR A 209 12.84 -4.13 14.69
N GLY A 210 11.82 -3.25 14.63
CA GLY A 210 10.42 -3.59 14.39
C GLY A 210 10.04 -3.99 12.95
N ALA A 211 10.99 -4.03 12.02
CA ALA A 211 10.77 -4.50 10.65
C ALA A 211 11.20 -5.97 10.49
N THR A 212 10.61 -6.67 9.52
CA THR A 212 11.12 -7.97 9.08
C THR A 212 12.55 -7.78 8.60
N HIS A 213 13.53 -8.42 9.24
CA HIS A 213 14.94 -8.28 8.89
C HIS A 213 15.36 -9.44 7.99
N VAL A 214 16.04 -9.14 6.88
CA VAL A 214 16.60 -10.13 5.96
C VAL A 214 18.12 -10.00 5.92
N ALA A 215 18.82 -11.09 6.21
CA ALA A 215 20.28 -11.21 6.06
C ALA A 215 20.61 -12.27 5.01
N ILE A 216 21.65 -12.04 4.20
CA ILE A 216 22.08 -12.95 3.12
C ILE A 216 23.61 -13.05 3.10
N LEU A 217 24.15 -14.25 2.90
CA LEU A 217 25.60 -14.52 2.78
C LEU A 217 26.25 -13.77 1.60
N PRO A 218 27.39 -13.07 1.79
CA PRO A 218 28.00 -12.22 0.75
C PRO A 218 28.48 -12.92 -0.53
N HIS A 219 28.93 -14.18 -0.49
CA HIS A 219 29.36 -14.89 -1.72
C HIS A 219 28.18 -15.44 -2.54
N TRP A 220 27.01 -15.58 -1.91
CA TRP A 220 25.74 -15.81 -2.60
C TRP A 220 25.15 -14.49 -3.14
N GLN A 221 25.58 -13.33 -2.62
CA GLN A 221 25.37 -12.05 -3.30
C GLN A 221 26.20 -11.94 -4.59
N ALA A 222 27.31 -12.66 -4.76
CA ALA A 222 28.20 -12.54 -5.93
C ALA A 222 27.76 -13.37 -7.15
N SER A 223 26.91 -14.39 -6.96
CA SER A 223 26.22 -15.09 -8.06
C SER A 223 24.82 -14.49 -8.33
N ALA A 224 24.30 -13.70 -7.40
CA ALA A 224 23.37 -12.62 -7.69
C ALA A 224 24.17 -11.41 -8.19
N SER A 225 24.82 -11.55 -9.35
CA SER A 225 25.36 -10.39 -10.06
C SER A 225 24.21 -9.41 -10.24
N SER A 226 24.23 -8.42 -9.36
CA SER A 226 23.59 -7.13 -9.44
C SER A 226 23.41 -6.73 -10.91
N ARG A 227 22.21 -6.94 -11.44
CA ARG A 227 21.46 -5.73 -11.78
C ARG A 227 20.84 -5.34 -10.45
N ASN A 228 21.45 -4.40 -9.74
CA ASN A 228 20.83 -3.78 -8.57
C ASN A 228 19.44 -3.37 -9.02
N LYS A 229 18.41 -4.14 -8.65
CA LYS A 229 17.06 -3.64 -8.80
C LYS A 229 17.04 -2.41 -7.87
N PRO A 230 16.76 -1.22 -8.40
CA PRO A 230 16.75 -0.01 -7.58
C PRO A 230 15.78 -0.22 -6.41
N THR A 231 16.11 0.35 -5.25
CA THR A 231 15.18 0.31 -4.11
C THR A 231 13.92 1.11 -4.44
N THR A 232 12.84 0.92 -3.69
CA THR A 232 11.61 1.74 -3.82
C THR A 232 11.95 3.24 -3.75
N GLU A 233 12.84 3.63 -2.82
CA GLU A 233 13.32 5.00 -2.67
C GLU A 233 14.09 5.49 -3.90
N ASP A 234 14.94 4.65 -4.50
CA ASP A 234 15.64 4.98 -5.74
C ASP A 234 14.68 5.18 -6.91
N MET A 235 13.69 4.29 -7.05
CA MET A 235 12.68 4.38 -8.11
C MET A 235 11.83 5.64 -7.96
N GLU A 236 11.42 5.98 -6.73
CA GLU A 236 10.71 7.22 -6.41
C GLU A 236 11.53 8.45 -6.76
N ARG A 237 12.79 8.49 -6.32
CA ARG A 237 13.72 9.59 -6.60
C ARG A 237 13.91 9.78 -8.10
N HIS A 238 14.10 8.69 -8.83
CA HIS A 238 14.27 8.70 -10.29
C HIS A 238 13.04 9.23 -11.03
N LEU A 239 11.84 8.70 -10.74
CA LEU A 239 10.62 9.20 -11.36
C LEU A 239 10.30 10.64 -10.96
N GLY A 240 10.64 11.03 -9.72
CA GLY A 240 10.57 12.41 -9.25
C GLY A 240 11.49 13.36 -10.04
N LEU A 241 12.72 12.93 -10.35
CA LEU A 241 13.65 13.68 -11.22
C LEU A 241 13.09 13.85 -12.63
N LEU A 242 12.52 12.80 -13.22
CA LEU A 242 11.85 12.89 -14.52
C LEU A 242 10.69 13.86 -14.48
N TYR A 243 9.81 13.76 -13.47
CA TYR A 243 8.70 14.70 -13.29
C TYR A 243 9.20 16.15 -13.13
N GLY A 244 10.25 16.37 -12.34
CA GLY A 244 10.90 17.67 -12.17
C GLY A 244 11.36 18.25 -13.50
N VAL A 245 12.15 17.50 -14.27
CA VAL A 245 12.66 17.92 -15.58
C VAL A 245 11.51 18.27 -16.55
N LEU A 246 10.44 17.48 -16.58
CA LEU A 246 9.27 17.74 -17.43
C LEU A 246 8.50 18.99 -17.03
N THR A 247 8.56 19.38 -15.75
CA THR A 247 7.79 20.51 -15.22
C THR A 247 8.60 21.80 -15.09
N SER A 248 9.95 21.74 -15.11
CA SER A 248 10.82 22.86 -14.74
C SER A 248 11.59 23.55 -15.88
N THR A 249 11.41 23.20 -17.17
CA THR A 249 12.18 23.83 -18.27
C THR A 249 11.38 24.17 -19.53
N PRO A 250 11.81 25.17 -20.34
CA PRO A 250 11.31 25.42 -21.71
C PRO A 250 11.70 24.34 -22.72
N ALA A 251 12.22 23.18 -22.27
CA ALA A 251 12.40 21.97 -23.07
C ALA A 251 11.05 21.39 -23.57
N ALA A 252 9.94 21.82 -22.98
CA ALA A 252 8.59 21.54 -23.43
C ALA A 252 8.36 21.89 -24.91
N ILE A 253 8.97 22.96 -25.45
CA ILE A 253 8.68 23.45 -26.81
C ILE A 253 9.29 22.54 -27.91
N ALA A 254 10.45 21.93 -27.67
CA ALA A 254 11.10 21.03 -28.63
C ALA A 254 10.59 19.59 -28.50
N LEU A 255 10.27 19.14 -27.27
CA LEU A 255 9.55 17.88 -27.07
C LEU A 255 8.13 17.96 -27.65
N ASP A 256 7.43 19.09 -27.50
CA ASP A 256 6.03 19.26 -27.91
C ASP A 256 5.82 18.93 -29.39
N SER A 257 6.65 19.41 -30.32
CA SER A 257 6.38 19.18 -31.75
C SER A 257 6.45 17.69 -32.15
N ALA A 258 7.47 16.97 -31.67
CA ALA A 258 7.68 15.56 -31.99
C ALA A 258 6.73 14.64 -31.20
N LEU A 259 6.53 14.91 -29.90
CA LEU A 259 5.57 14.17 -29.07
C LEU A 259 4.14 14.44 -29.54
N PHE A 260 3.78 15.67 -29.91
CA PHE A 260 2.44 16.00 -30.40
C PHE A 260 2.11 15.28 -31.71
N GLN A 261 3.02 15.26 -32.70
CA GLN A 261 2.80 14.52 -33.94
C GLN A 261 2.69 13.01 -33.73
N GLN A 262 3.55 12.41 -32.89
CA GLN A 262 3.48 10.97 -32.59
C GLN A 262 2.28 10.59 -31.69
N THR A 263 1.89 11.47 -30.76
CA THR A 263 0.73 11.27 -29.87
C THR A 263 -0.59 11.45 -30.62
N LEU A 264 -0.67 12.36 -31.59
CA LEU A 264 -1.81 12.43 -32.53
C LEU A 264 -1.95 11.13 -33.32
N GLY A 265 -0.85 10.56 -33.82
CA GLY A 265 -0.86 9.27 -34.51
C GLY A 265 -1.41 8.14 -33.63
N LEU A 266 -1.04 8.10 -32.35
CA LEU A 266 -1.51 7.09 -31.39
C LEU A 266 -2.97 7.30 -30.93
N LEU A 267 -3.47 8.53 -30.97
CA LEU A 267 -4.87 8.86 -30.63
C LEU A 267 -5.84 8.71 -31.81
N CYS A 268 -5.33 8.66 -33.05
CA CYS A 268 -6.12 8.59 -34.28
C CYS A 268 -6.12 7.21 -34.97
N ASP A 269 -5.37 6.23 -34.46
CA ASP A 269 -5.28 4.91 -35.10
C ASP A 269 -6.46 3.99 -34.71
N ASP A 270 -7.60 4.18 -35.40
CA ASP A 270 -8.68 3.20 -35.47
C ASP A 270 -8.25 2.01 -36.36
N GLY A 271 -7.31 1.22 -35.86
CA GLY A 271 -7.08 -0.18 -36.29
C GLY A 271 -6.72 -0.44 -37.75
N LYS A 272 -6.32 0.56 -38.55
CA LYS A 272 -5.88 0.37 -39.94
C LYS A 272 -4.88 1.44 -40.39
N ALA A 273 -3.59 1.22 -40.13
CA ALA A 273 -2.56 1.92 -40.88
C ALA A 273 -1.33 1.05 -41.17
N THR A 274 -1.01 0.98 -42.47
CA THR A 274 0.16 0.36 -43.10
C THR A 274 1.49 1.03 -42.73
N PRO A 275 2.62 0.30 -42.83
CA PRO A 275 3.94 0.78 -42.41
C PRO A 275 4.52 1.73 -43.46
N ASN A 276 4.31 3.03 -43.32
CA ASN A 276 5.19 4.02 -43.95
C ASN A 276 5.71 4.98 -42.89
N GLN A 277 6.97 4.75 -42.54
CA GLN A 277 7.84 5.56 -41.68
C GLN A 277 7.93 7.01 -42.16
N PRO A 278 7.88 7.99 -41.23
CA PRO A 278 8.73 9.17 -41.31
C PRO A 278 10.07 8.83 -40.65
N THR A 279 11.07 8.51 -41.47
CA THR A 279 12.47 8.45 -41.04
C THR A 279 13.04 9.86 -40.85
N SER A 280 13.73 10.04 -39.72
CA SER A 280 14.56 11.19 -39.28
C SER A 280 13.86 12.32 -38.52
N GLN A 281 14.00 12.32 -37.18
CA GLN A 281 14.52 13.45 -36.38
C GLN A 281 14.54 13.10 -34.87
N THR A 282 15.75 12.92 -34.33
CA THR A 282 16.15 13.03 -32.91
C THR A 282 15.15 12.56 -31.83
N ASP A 283 14.92 11.25 -31.73
CA ASP A 283 14.29 10.67 -30.53
C ASP A 283 15.28 10.74 -29.36
N THR A 284 15.05 11.67 -28.43
CA THR A 284 15.81 11.69 -27.17
C THR A 284 15.40 10.49 -26.31
N PRO A 285 16.30 9.95 -25.46
CA PRO A 285 15.96 8.88 -24.53
C PRO A 285 14.77 9.26 -23.64
N THR A 286 14.68 10.52 -23.21
CA THR A 286 13.56 11.06 -22.43
C THR A 286 12.24 11.01 -23.20
N THR A 287 12.21 11.35 -24.49
CA THR A 287 11.02 11.21 -25.34
C THR A 287 10.56 9.76 -25.43
N SER A 288 11.51 8.82 -25.58
CA SER A 288 11.22 7.38 -25.65
C SER A 288 10.60 6.85 -24.35
N VAL A 289 11.12 7.30 -23.20
CA VAL A 289 10.57 6.97 -21.87
C VAL A 289 9.13 7.47 -21.73
N LEU A 290 8.85 8.72 -22.13
CA LEU A 290 7.50 9.28 -22.05
C LEU A 290 6.49 8.50 -22.88
N LEU A 291 6.85 8.19 -24.13
CA LEU A 291 5.98 7.42 -25.02
C LEU A 291 5.71 6.02 -24.47
N ALA A 292 6.71 5.38 -23.88
CA ALA A 292 6.56 4.06 -23.25
C ALA A 292 5.61 4.12 -22.04
N LEU A 293 5.77 5.11 -21.16
CA LEU A 293 4.87 5.32 -20.01
C LEU A 293 3.43 5.64 -20.45
N LEU A 294 3.26 6.47 -21.50
CA LEU A 294 1.95 6.78 -22.05
C LEU A 294 1.26 5.55 -22.65
N ARG A 295 1.99 4.70 -23.39
CA ARG A 295 1.48 3.42 -23.90
C ARG A 295 1.12 2.45 -22.76
N GLY A 296 1.88 2.47 -21.66
CA GLY A 296 1.65 1.66 -20.46
C GLY A 296 0.49 2.13 -19.58
N ARG A 297 -0.05 3.33 -19.81
CA ARG A 297 -1.06 3.95 -18.93
C ARG A 297 -2.30 3.07 -18.74
N ALA A 298 -2.85 2.49 -19.80
CA ALA A 298 -4.05 1.66 -19.70
C ALA A 298 -3.84 0.42 -18.81
N ALA A 299 -2.65 -0.19 -18.88
CA ALA A 299 -2.29 -1.32 -18.02
C ALA A 299 -2.12 -0.90 -16.55
N SER A 300 -1.50 0.27 -16.32
CA SER A 300 -1.39 0.87 -14.99
C SER A 300 -2.78 1.20 -14.40
N ASP A 301 -3.67 1.81 -15.17
CA ASP A 301 -5.04 2.11 -14.72
C ASP A 301 -5.82 0.83 -14.39
N LEU A 302 -5.69 -0.21 -15.21
CA LEU A 302 -6.30 -1.52 -14.94
C LEU A 302 -5.73 -2.16 -13.66
N PHE A 303 -4.41 -2.07 -13.45
CA PHE A 303 -3.76 -2.55 -12.23
C PHE A 303 -4.34 -1.87 -10.99
N LEU A 304 -4.45 -0.54 -11.00
CA LEU A 304 -4.95 0.22 -9.85
C LEU A 304 -6.42 -0.10 -9.56
N ARG A 305 -7.27 -0.18 -10.59
CA ARG A 305 -8.69 -0.56 -10.44
C ARG A 305 -8.89 -1.95 -9.88
N ARG A 306 -8.10 -2.93 -10.33
CA ARG A 306 -8.20 -4.32 -9.89
C ARG A 306 -7.85 -4.49 -8.41
N HIS A 307 -7.00 -3.63 -7.87
CA HIS A 307 -6.51 -3.71 -6.49
C HIS A 307 -7.07 -2.62 -5.57
N ALA A 308 -8.05 -1.83 -6.03
CA ALA A 308 -8.67 -0.75 -5.26
C ALA A 308 -9.31 -1.22 -3.92
N ALA A 309 -9.66 -2.50 -3.80
CA ALA A 309 -10.23 -3.07 -2.56
C ALA A 309 -9.22 -3.12 -1.39
N VAL A 310 -7.92 -3.06 -1.67
CA VAL A 310 -6.83 -3.24 -0.69
C VAL A 310 -6.49 -1.96 0.07
N ILE A 311 -7.18 -0.87 -0.26
CA ILE A 311 -6.96 0.51 0.21
C ILE A 311 -7.04 0.75 1.72
N LEU A 312 -7.67 -0.19 2.45
CA LEU A 312 -7.82 -0.15 3.90
C LEU A 312 -6.83 -1.10 4.61
N ASP A 313 -6.11 -1.93 3.86
CA ASP A 313 -5.05 -2.79 4.38
C ASP A 313 -3.69 -2.12 4.14
N GLN A 314 -3.09 -1.59 5.21
CA GLN A 314 -1.84 -0.84 5.10
C GLN A 314 -0.67 -1.70 4.58
N HIS A 315 -0.63 -3.00 4.90
CA HIS A 315 0.48 -3.87 4.52
C HIS A 315 0.39 -4.24 3.04
N ASP A 316 -0.77 -4.70 2.61
CA ASP A 316 -0.99 -5.06 1.22
C ASP A 316 -0.98 -3.83 0.31
N LEU A 317 -1.42 -2.65 0.79
CA LEU A 317 -1.34 -1.39 0.06
C LEU A 317 0.11 -0.98 -0.23
N PHE A 318 1.01 -1.15 0.74
CA PHE A 318 2.43 -0.87 0.54
C PHE A 318 3.07 -1.89 -0.41
N ARG A 319 2.77 -3.18 -0.26
CA ARG A 319 3.24 -4.22 -1.20
C ARG A 319 2.79 -3.96 -2.64
N LEU A 320 1.54 -3.53 -2.83
CA LEU A 320 1.02 -3.17 -4.15
C LEU A 320 1.69 -1.92 -4.72
N TYR A 321 2.01 -0.95 -3.87
CA TYR A 321 2.75 0.23 -4.26
C TYR A 321 4.13 -0.14 -4.83
N GLU A 322 4.90 -0.97 -4.11
CA GLU A 322 6.21 -1.45 -4.58
C GLU A 322 6.10 -2.19 -5.91
N ARG A 323 5.08 -3.05 -6.04
CA ARG A 323 4.83 -3.78 -7.29
C ARG A 323 4.49 -2.86 -8.46
N TRP A 324 3.62 -1.87 -8.24
CA TRP A 324 3.24 -0.90 -9.26
C TRP A 324 4.44 -0.04 -9.70
N LEU A 325 5.22 0.43 -8.73
CA LEU A 325 6.42 1.22 -8.96
C LEU A 325 7.46 0.44 -9.77
N GLY A 326 7.66 -0.84 -9.43
CA GLY A 326 8.52 -1.75 -10.19
C GLY A 326 8.06 -1.92 -11.65
N GLN A 327 6.75 -2.07 -11.90
CA GLN A 327 6.21 -2.17 -13.27
C GLN A 327 6.46 -0.90 -14.09
N LEU A 328 6.30 0.28 -13.49
CA LEU A 328 6.64 1.53 -14.17
C LEU A 328 8.13 1.59 -14.48
N TYR A 329 8.96 1.18 -13.54
CA TYR A 329 10.41 1.19 -13.70
C TYR A 329 10.89 0.21 -14.78
N ASP A 330 10.26 -0.96 -14.91
CA ASP A 330 10.53 -1.92 -15.99
C ASP A 330 10.18 -1.34 -17.37
N ILE A 331 9.11 -0.55 -17.47
CA ILE A 331 8.76 0.18 -18.71
C ILE A 331 9.84 1.19 -19.06
N VAL A 332 10.34 1.95 -18.06
CA VAL A 332 11.44 2.91 -18.27
C VAL A 332 12.71 2.19 -18.70
N ASP A 333 13.09 1.10 -18.02
CA ASP A 333 14.29 0.32 -18.34
C ASP A 333 14.25 -0.22 -19.77
N ALA A 334 13.11 -0.77 -20.18
CA ALA A 334 12.91 -1.23 -21.55
C ALA A 334 13.03 -0.09 -22.57
N ALA A 335 12.53 1.11 -22.25
CA ALA A 335 12.56 2.27 -23.13
C ALA A 335 13.96 2.87 -23.29
N VAL A 336 14.80 2.83 -22.25
CA VAL A 336 16.15 3.41 -22.30
C VAL A 336 17.22 2.44 -22.79
N ARG A 337 16.96 1.13 -22.75
CA ARG A 337 17.90 0.07 -23.14
C ARG A 337 18.63 0.28 -24.49
N PRO A 338 18.01 0.90 -25.53
CA PRO A 338 18.72 1.20 -26.77
C PRO A 338 19.84 2.25 -26.63
N THR A 339 19.84 3.04 -25.56
CA THR A 339 20.72 4.21 -25.35
C THR A 339 21.52 4.17 -24.06
N HIS A 340 21.04 3.45 -23.04
CA HIS A 340 21.64 3.33 -21.72
C HIS A 340 21.58 1.86 -21.27
N ASP A 341 22.59 1.41 -20.53
CA ASP A 341 22.64 0.02 -20.05
C ASP A 341 21.52 -0.32 -19.06
N THR A 342 21.09 0.67 -18.27
CA THR A 342 19.98 0.54 -17.30
C THR A 342 19.23 1.86 -17.16
N ALA A 343 18.00 1.79 -16.64
CA ALA A 343 17.26 2.98 -16.20
C ALA A 343 18.05 3.84 -15.19
N ALA A 344 18.81 3.24 -14.28
CA ALA A 344 19.59 3.99 -13.28
C ALA A 344 20.64 4.89 -13.93
N VAL A 345 21.39 4.38 -14.91
CA VAL A 345 22.40 5.15 -15.66
C VAL A 345 21.76 6.28 -16.47
N TYR A 346 20.54 6.06 -16.99
CA TYR A 346 19.76 7.13 -17.61
C TYR A 346 19.37 8.23 -16.61
N PHE A 347 18.92 7.87 -15.41
CA PHE A 347 18.56 8.87 -14.40
C PHE A 347 19.76 9.62 -13.83
N GLU A 348 20.93 9.01 -13.77
CA GLU A 348 22.19 9.70 -13.44
C GLU A 348 22.56 10.75 -14.50
N SER A 349 22.43 10.39 -15.79
CA SER A 349 22.68 11.34 -16.88
C SER A 349 21.66 12.48 -16.89
N LEU A 350 20.39 12.18 -16.57
CA LEU A 350 19.32 13.16 -16.44
C LEU A 350 19.56 14.11 -15.26
N ALA A 351 19.99 13.59 -14.10
CA ALA A 351 20.30 14.38 -12.91
C ALA A 351 21.47 15.35 -13.14
N ALA A 352 22.48 14.94 -13.91
CA ALA A 352 23.63 15.78 -14.22
C ALA A 352 23.29 17.02 -15.08
N ILE A 353 22.17 16.98 -15.80
CA ILE A 353 21.72 18.05 -16.71
C ILE A 353 20.59 18.88 -16.09
N SER A 354 19.95 18.39 -15.02
CA SER A 354 18.82 19.06 -14.38
C SER A 354 19.26 20.17 -13.43
N THR A 355 18.75 21.39 -13.63
CA THR A 355 18.83 22.50 -12.67
C THR A 355 17.60 22.60 -11.77
N ALA A 356 16.69 21.61 -11.84
CA ALA A 356 15.41 21.63 -11.15
C ALA A 356 15.60 21.58 -9.63
N SER A 357 15.14 22.62 -8.94
CA SER A 357 14.96 22.57 -7.48
C SER A 357 13.85 21.57 -7.17
N THR A 358 14.18 20.50 -6.44
CA THR A 358 13.21 19.52 -5.91
C THR A 358 12.35 20.20 -4.86
N THR A 359 11.34 20.96 -5.29
CA THR A 359 10.27 21.42 -4.40
C THR A 359 9.41 20.22 -4.01
N SER A 360 8.93 20.23 -2.77
CA SER A 360 8.21 19.14 -2.11
C SER A 360 6.94 18.74 -2.87
N SER A 361 7.06 17.81 -3.82
CA SER A 361 5.92 17.11 -4.41
C SER A 361 5.33 16.13 -3.38
N PRO A 362 4.05 15.73 -3.52
CA PRO A 362 3.53 14.60 -2.75
C PRO A 362 4.45 13.39 -2.93
N THR A 363 4.61 12.59 -1.87
CA THR A 363 5.39 11.35 -1.92
C THR A 363 4.76 10.41 -2.95
N GLY A 364 5.56 9.61 -3.68
CA GLY A 364 5.05 8.73 -4.73
C GLY A 364 3.95 7.78 -4.23
N PHE A 365 4.03 7.39 -2.96
CA PHE A 365 3.01 6.62 -2.25
C PHE A 365 1.67 7.35 -2.12
N GLU A 366 1.65 8.64 -1.76
CA GLU A 366 0.40 9.41 -1.65
C GLU A 366 -0.32 9.53 -2.99
N ALA A 367 0.44 9.77 -4.07
CA ALA A 367 -0.12 9.82 -5.43
C ALA A 367 -0.68 8.47 -5.87
N PHE A 368 0.02 7.37 -5.55
CA PHE A 368 -0.46 6.02 -5.79
C PHE A 368 -1.76 5.74 -5.01
N VAL A 369 -1.82 6.07 -3.73
CA VAL A 369 -3.02 5.89 -2.90
C VAL A 369 -4.18 6.74 -3.42
N ALA A 370 -3.93 7.98 -3.83
CA ALA A 370 -4.95 8.84 -4.45
C ALA A 370 -5.50 8.22 -5.74
N GLN A 371 -4.63 7.70 -6.60
CA GLN A 371 -5.02 7.06 -7.86
C GLN A 371 -5.75 5.72 -7.62
N LEU A 372 -5.34 4.93 -6.63
CA LEU A 372 -6.00 3.68 -6.22
C LEU A 372 -7.36 3.94 -5.58
N ARG A 373 -7.53 5.11 -4.95
CA ARG A 373 -8.80 5.61 -4.41
C ARG A 373 -9.73 6.16 -5.49
N GLU A 374 -9.24 6.40 -6.71
CA GLU A 374 -9.87 7.33 -7.67
C GLU A 374 -10.32 8.62 -6.96
N VAL A 375 -9.53 9.07 -5.96
CA VAL A 375 -9.83 10.24 -5.11
C VAL A 375 -9.10 11.47 -5.62
N TYR A 376 -9.88 12.49 -5.88
CA TYR A 376 -9.44 13.81 -6.26
C TYR A 376 -9.46 14.70 -5.01
N LEU A 377 -8.29 15.25 -4.68
CA LEU A 377 -8.12 16.16 -3.56
C LEU A 377 -8.25 17.60 -4.05
N VAL A 378 -9.09 18.39 -3.40
CA VAL A 378 -9.36 19.79 -3.77
C VAL A 378 -9.18 20.69 -2.57
N ARG A 379 -8.44 21.79 -2.76
CA ARG A 379 -8.26 22.84 -1.76
C ARG A 379 -8.33 24.21 -2.44
N SER A 380 -9.00 25.15 -1.79
CA SER A 380 -9.02 26.55 -2.21
C SER A 380 -7.75 27.25 -1.72
N GLU A 381 -7.16 28.10 -2.56
CA GLU A 381 -6.10 29.02 -2.14
C GLU A 381 -6.62 30.02 -1.09
N LEU A 382 -7.92 30.34 -1.13
CA LEU A 382 -8.62 31.14 -0.12
C LEU A 382 -9.19 30.26 1.00
N ALA A 383 -8.37 29.35 1.55
CA ALA A 383 -8.79 28.51 2.66
C ALA A 383 -9.09 29.35 3.91
N LEU A 384 -10.34 29.33 4.36
CA LEU A 384 -10.78 29.99 5.60
C LEU A 384 -10.26 29.26 6.84
N TYR A 385 -10.09 27.93 6.73
CA TYR A 385 -9.61 27.08 7.81
C TYR A 385 -8.47 26.18 7.33
N SER A 386 -7.41 26.07 8.15
CA SER A 386 -6.31 25.13 7.90
C SER A 386 -6.68 23.73 8.40
N THR A 387 -7.26 22.92 7.51
CA THR A 387 -7.70 21.54 7.79
C THR A 387 -7.41 20.62 6.59
N ILE A 388 -7.89 19.37 6.66
CA ILE A 388 -7.77 18.38 5.57
C ILE A 388 -8.37 18.91 4.25
N TRP A 389 -7.92 18.38 3.11
CA TRP A 389 -8.44 18.78 1.80
C TRP A 389 -9.81 18.12 1.56
N SER A 390 -10.62 18.68 0.65
CA SER A 390 -11.84 17.99 0.20
C SER A 390 -11.47 16.78 -0.63
N GLU A 391 -12.09 15.64 -0.32
CA GLU A 391 -11.84 14.37 -1.00
C GLU A 391 -13.05 13.96 -1.84
N PHE A 392 -12.86 13.80 -3.15
CA PHE A 392 -13.90 13.37 -4.09
C PHE A 392 -13.55 12.05 -4.77
N VAL A 393 -14.32 11.00 -4.53
CA VAL A 393 -14.21 9.73 -5.27
C VAL A 393 -15.15 9.80 -6.47
N LEU A 394 -14.66 9.50 -7.67
CA LEU A 394 -15.44 9.61 -8.92
C LEU A 394 -16.00 8.26 -9.43
N ASP A 395 -16.57 7.45 -8.54
CA ASP A 395 -17.05 6.09 -8.85
C ASP A 395 -18.54 6.01 -9.23
N GLY A 396 -19.20 7.16 -9.41
CA GLY A 396 -20.61 7.26 -9.72
C GLY A 396 -21.55 6.87 -8.58
N LYS A 397 -21.03 6.70 -7.35
CA LYS A 397 -21.84 6.32 -6.18
C LYS A 397 -22.10 7.50 -5.24
N PRO A 398 -23.26 7.51 -4.54
CA PRO A 398 -23.54 8.48 -3.48
C PRO A 398 -22.51 8.41 -2.34
N ARG A 399 -21.92 9.55 -1.98
CA ARG A 399 -20.89 9.69 -0.94
C ARG A 399 -21.11 10.94 -0.10
N VAL A 400 -20.39 11.03 1.02
CA VAL A 400 -20.40 12.19 1.92
C VAL A 400 -18.99 12.81 1.96
N LEU A 401 -18.87 14.08 1.61
CA LEU A 401 -17.66 14.87 1.80
C LEU A 401 -17.69 15.54 3.18
N ARG A 402 -16.53 15.59 3.85
CA ARG A 402 -16.42 16.05 5.26
C ARG A 402 -16.18 17.55 5.40
N VAL A 403 -15.46 18.13 4.45
CA VAL A 403 -15.06 19.54 4.44
C VAL A 403 -15.14 20.09 3.02
N PHE A 404 -15.57 21.33 2.89
CA PHE A 404 -15.50 22.09 1.65
C PHE A 404 -14.05 22.52 1.34
N PRO A 405 -13.73 22.89 0.09
CA PRO A 405 -12.34 23.22 -0.30
C PRO A 405 -11.73 24.39 0.46
N ASN A 406 -12.55 25.25 1.06
CA ASN A 406 -12.13 26.36 1.93
C ASN A 406 -11.82 25.91 3.37
N GLY A 407 -11.99 24.62 3.70
CA GLY A 407 -11.78 24.04 5.02
C GLY A 407 -13.00 24.08 5.95
N GLU A 408 -14.14 24.61 5.51
CA GLU A 408 -15.37 24.62 6.31
C GLU A 408 -15.96 23.20 6.40
N SER A 409 -16.45 22.81 7.58
CA SER A 409 -17.11 21.50 7.75
C SER A 409 -18.46 21.47 7.05
N THR A 410 -18.78 20.38 6.35
CA THR A 410 -20.11 20.17 5.74
C THR A 410 -21.23 19.93 6.77
N MET A 411 -20.86 19.75 8.04
CA MET A 411 -21.79 19.75 9.17
C MET A 411 -22.22 21.17 9.58
N SER A 412 -21.65 22.23 8.98
CA SER A 412 -22.17 23.58 9.20
C SER A 412 -23.56 23.67 8.57
N ASN A 413 -24.59 23.91 9.38
CA ASN A 413 -25.96 24.15 8.90
C ASN A 413 -26.11 25.57 8.30
N ALA A 414 -25.12 25.99 7.49
CA ALA A 414 -25.16 27.27 6.82
C ALA A 414 -26.45 27.36 5.97
N GLY A 415 -27.13 28.51 6.02
CA GLY A 415 -28.36 28.70 5.25
C GLY A 415 -29.52 27.74 5.56
N GLY A 416 -29.49 27.00 6.68
CA GLY A 416 -30.55 26.04 7.04
C GLY A 416 -30.59 24.77 6.17
N LEU A 417 -29.49 24.47 5.48
CA LEU A 417 -29.34 23.28 4.64
C LEU A 417 -28.37 22.29 5.27
N MET A 418 -28.59 21.01 5.00
CA MET A 418 -27.66 19.92 5.25
C MET A 418 -26.83 19.70 3.98
N TYR A 419 -25.51 19.75 4.14
CA TYR A 419 -24.56 19.57 3.05
C TYR A 419 -23.81 18.24 3.17
N GLY A 420 -22.95 17.98 2.19
CA GLY A 420 -21.96 16.92 2.25
C GLY A 420 -22.22 15.79 1.27
N ASP A 421 -23.48 15.55 0.89
CA ASP A 421 -23.81 14.52 -0.09
C ASP A 421 -23.31 14.91 -1.48
N TYR A 422 -22.56 14.02 -2.13
CA TYR A 422 -22.13 14.21 -3.50
C TYR A 422 -22.07 12.90 -4.30
N MET A 423 -22.11 13.03 -5.62
CA MET A 423 -21.87 11.95 -6.57
C MET A 423 -20.89 12.44 -7.61
N GLY A 424 -19.70 11.83 -7.63
CA GLY A 424 -18.65 12.13 -8.58
C GLY A 424 -18.55 11.07 -9.67
N PHE A 425 -18.29 11.45 -10.92
CA PHE A 425 -18.05 10.52 -12.02
C PHE A 425 -17.24 11.19 -13.13
N THR A 426 -16.68 10.38 -14.03
CA THR A 426 -15.96 10.87 -15.21
C THR A 426 -16.69 10.55 -16.51
N ILE A 427 -16.46 11.36 -17.53
CA ILE A 427 -16.95 11.17 -18.90
C ILE A 427 -15.75 11.25 -19.86
N ASP A 428 -15.87 10.65 -21.05
CA ASP A 428 -14.88 10.73 -22.13
C ASP A 428 -13.47 10.25 -21.73
N ALA A 429 -13.36 9.02 -21.20
CA ALA A 429 -12.08 8.43 -20.77
C ALA A 429 -11.29 9.32 -19.78
N ASN A 430 -11.99 9.87 -18.77
CA ASN A 430 -11.44 10.74 -17.72
C ASN A 430 -11.02 12.15 -18.20
N ARG A 431 -11.51 12.63 -19.35
CA ARG A 431 -11.26 14.00 -19.83
C ARG A 431 -12.23 15.04 -19.25
N THR A 432 -13.39 14.58 -18.80
CA THR A 432 -14.40 15.41 -18.16
C THR A 432 -14.68 14.86 -16.77
N LEU A 433 -14.52 15.71 -15.74
CA LEU A 433 -14.86 15.38 -14.36
C LEU A 433 -16.22 16.00 -14.03
N CYS A 434 -17.10 15.22 -13.42
CA CYS A 434 -18.42 15.67 -13.00
C CYS A 434 -18.59 15.42 -11.50
N VAL A 435 -19.07 16.42 -10.76
CA VAL A 435 -19.39 16.31 -9.34
C VAL A 435 -20.74 16.96 -9.09
N ASP A 436 -21.70 16.17 -8.66
CA ASP A 436 -23.01 16.66 -8.21
C ASP A 436 -23.00 16.76 -6.69
N VAL A 437 -23.13 17.97 -6.14
CA VAL A 437 -23.26 18.20 -4.69
C VAL A 437 -24.73 18.49 -4.39
N VAL A 438 -25.29 17.79 -3.41
CA VAL A 438 -26.69 17.92 -3.02
C VAL A 438 -26.80 18.64 -1.68
N CYS A 439 -27.65 19.67 -1.64
CA CYS A 439 -27.94 20.45 -0.45
C CYS A 439 -29.39 20.17 -0.04
N TRP A 440 -29.57 19.59 1.14
CA TRP A 440 -30.86 19.13 1.64
C TRP A 440 -31.50 20.15 2.57
N PRO A 441 -32.83 20.33 2.53
CA PRO A 441 -33.52 21.15 3.50
C PRO A 441 -33.53 20.50 4.89
N VAL A 442 -33.21 21.26 5.93
CA VAL A 442 -33.36 20.82 7.34
C VAL A 442 -34.78 21.17 7.81
N GLN A 443 -35.41 20.33 8.65
CA GLN A 443 -36.82 20.46 9.07
C GLN A 443 -37.19 21.90 9.51
N GLY A 444 -38.27 22.47 8.93
CA GLY A 444 -38.89 23.70 9.45
C GLY A 444 -39.29 24.81 8.47
N GLY A 445 -39.55 24.55 7.19
CA GLY A 445 -40.03 25.55 6.22
C GLY A 445 -39.91 25.06 4.78
N THR A 446 -40.48 25.78 3.80
CA THR A 446 -40.53 25.43 2.35
C THR A 446 -39.24 24.76 1.85
N ALA A 447 -39.25 23.42 1.87
CA ALA A 447 -38.06 22.59 1.84
C ALA A 447 -37.53 22.48 0.41
N SER A 448 -36.70 23.45 0.01
CA SER A 448 -36.04 23.44 -1.30
C SER A 448 -34.75 22.65 -1.20
N CYS A 449 -34.59 21.67 -2.08
CA CYS A 449 -33.34 20.94 -2.25
C CYS A 449 -32.62 21.48 -3.48
N TYR A 450 -31.31 21.66 -3.36
CA TYR A 450 -30.46 22.15 -4.45
C TYR A 450 -29.49 21.06 -4.89
N VAL A 451 -29.22 21.01 -6.18
CA VAL A 451 -28.19 20.18 -6.79
C VAL A 451 -27.23 21.10 -7.54
N ILE A 452 -25.97 21.10 -7.12
CA ILE A 452 -24.90 21.88 -7.75
C ILE A 452 -24.05 20.90 -8.53
N ARG A 453 -24.18 20.91 -9.85
CA ARG A 453 -23.36 20.13 -10.77
C ARG A 453 -22.16 20.94 -11.22
N LEU A 454 -20.97 20.47 -10.89
CA LEU A 454 -19.70 20.98 -11.36
C LEU A 454 -19.17 20.06 -12.45
N VAL A 455 -18.90 20.60 -13.64
CA VAL A 455 -18.30 19.89 -14.77
C VAL A 455 -16.99 20.57 -15.13
N LEU A 456 -15.89 19.84 -15.05
CA LEU A 456 -14.57 20.31 -15.41
C LEU A 456 -14.12 19.56 -16.66
N ARG A 457 -13.93 20.27 -17.77
CA ARG A 457 -13.49 19.70 -19.04
C ARG A 457 -12.19 20.36 -19.48
N ARG A 458 -11.17 19.55 -19.75
CA ARG A 458 -9.96 20.02 -20.43
C ARG A 458 -10.25 20.15 -21.92
N SER A 459 -10.35 21.39 -22.42
CA SER A 459 -10.64 21.66 -23.84
C SER A 459 -9.36 21.81 -24.67
N LEU A 460 -8.33 22.44 -24.09
CA LEU A 460 -7.00 22.63 -24.70
C LEU A 460 -5.90 22.35 -23.65
N PRO A 461 -4.62 22.17 -24.06
CA PRO A 461 -3.54 21.81 -23.13
C PRO A 461 -3.43 22.69 -21.88
N HIS A 462 -3.76 23.99 -22.01
CA HIS A 462 -3.69 25.00 -20.95
C HIS A 462 -5.06 25.63 -20.62
N PHE A 463 -6.15 25.08 -21.14
CA PHE A 463 -7.48 25.64 -20.93
C PHE A 463 -8.40 24.61 -20.28
N LEU A 464 -8.84 24.94 -19.07
CA LEU A 464 -9.83 24.20 -18.32
C LEU A 464 -11.16 24.95 -18.38
N GLN A 465 -12.16 24.34 -18.99
CA GLN A 465 -13.53 24.84 -18.93
C GLN A 465 -14.21 24.27 -17.69
N ILE A 466 -14.87 25.13 -16.92
CA ILE A 466 -15.60 24.79 -15.70
C ILE A 466 -17.03 25.27 -15.89
N SER A 467 -17.99 24.35 -15.80
CA SER A 467 -19.41 24.64 -15.78
C SER A 467 -19.97 24.35 -14.39
N ALA A 468 -20.70 25.29 -13.81
CA ALA A 468 -21.45 25.11 -12.58
C ALA A 468 -22.94 25.31 -12.87
N THR A 469 -23.71 24.23 -12.80
CA THR A 469 -25.17 24.27 -12.95
C THR A 469 -25.84 24.07 -11.60
N VAL A 470 -26.70 24.99 -11.20
CA VAL A 470 -27.53 24.87 -9.99
C VAL A 470 -28.95 24.52 -10.40
N GLN A 471 -29.46 23.44 -9.83
CA GLN A 471 -30.83 23.00 -9.99
C GLN A 471 -31.55 22.98 -8.64
N VAL A 472 -32.86 23.15 -8.67
CA VAL A 472 -33.70 23.16 -7.47
C VAL A 472 -34.93 22.30 -7.65
N THR A 473 -35.37 21.68 -6.56
CA THR A 473 -36.74 21.18 -6.40
C THR A 473 -37.34 21.75 -5.13
N HIS A 474 -38.63 22.07 -5.18
CA HIS A 474 -39.36 22.63 -4.04
C HIS A 474 -40.28 21.57 -3.43
N ASN A 475 -40.71 21.82 -2.19
CA ASN A 475 -41.65 20.95 -1.46
C ASN A 475 -41.14 19.51 -1.31
N VAL A 476 -39.87 19.34 -0.95
CA VAL A 476 -39.36 18.02 -0.55
C VAL A 476 -40.03 17.64 0.77
N THR A 477 -40.93 16.66 0.71
CA THR A 477 -41.78 16.27 1.85
C THR A 477 -41.28 15.03 2.58
N ASP A 478 -40.50 14.19 1.89
CA ASP A 478 -39.81 13.05 2.50
C ASP A 478 -38.89 13.55 3.62
N GLN A 479 -38.93 12.88 4.78
CA GLN A 479 -38.06 13.24 5.89
C GLN A 479 -36.61 12.88 5.56
N ILE A 480 -35.79 13.90 5.37
CA ILE A 480 -34.35 13.77 5.25
C ILE A 480 -33.73 13.87 6.66
N THR A 481 -33.04 12.83 7.09
CA THR A 481 -32.39 12.79 8.41
C THR A 481 -30.92 12.43 8.30
N TRP A 482 -30.15 12.84 9.31
CA TRP A 482 -28.73 12.49 9.45
C TRP A 482 -28.49 10.98 9.63
N ASN A 483 -29.51 10.23 10.03
CA ASN A 483 -29.44 8.77 10.20
C ASN A 483 -29.54 8.00 8.88
N MET A 484 -29.96 8.67 7.81
CA MET A 484 -29.95 8.07 6.47
C MET A 484 -28.53 8.04 5.92
N THR A 485 -28.25 7.06 5.08
CA THR A 485 -27.07 7.05 4.20
C THR A 485 -27.24 8.06 3.07
N ALA A 486 -26.13 8.50 2.46
CA ALA A 486 -26.18 9.35 1.26
C ALA A 486 -26.95 8.69 0.11
N ALA A 487 -26.86 7.36 -0.02
CA ALA A 487 -27.59 6.60 -1.03
C ALA A 487 -29.11 6.69 -0.83
N GLU A 488 -29.59 6.45 0.40
CA GLU A 488 -31.01 6.56 0.73
C GLU A 488 -31.54 7.97 0.50
N ARG A 489 -30.75 9.01 0.84
CA ARG A 489 -31.12 10.39 0.56
C ARG A 489 -31.18 10.66 -0.94
N MET A 490 -30.17 10.26 -1.72
CA MET A 490 -30.19 10.46 -3.17
C MET A 490 -31.31 9.69 -3.89
N ASP A 491 -31.75 8.55 -3.36
CA ASP A 491 -32.92 7.84 -3.89
C ASP A 491 -34.23 8.61 -3.66
N VAL A 492 -34.31 9.45 -2.61
CA VAL A 492 -35.41 10.40 -2.46
C VAL A 492 -35.36 11.46 -3.54
N LEU A 493 -34.18 12.02 -3.85
CA LEU A 493 -34.03 13.07 -4.88
C LEU A 493 -34.57 12.63 -6.24
N ARG A 494 -34.35 11.35 -6.61
CA ARG A 494 -34.83 10.77 -7.87
C ARG A 494 -36.34 10.80 -8.05
N ARG A 495 -37.12 10.98 -6.97
CA ARG A 495 -38.58 11.08 -7.01
C ARG A 495 -39.07 12.48 -7.40
N TYR A 496 -38.18 13.47 -7.39
CA TYR A 496 -38.49 14.87 -7.65
C TYR A 496 -37.94 15.31 -9.01
N THR A 497 -38.64 16.25 -9.65
CA THR A 497 -38.14 16.89 -10.89
C THR A 497 -37.33 18.13 -10.53
N LEU A 498 -36.14 18.24 -11.09
CA LEU A 498 -35.24 19.37 -10.87
C LEU A 498 -35.42 20.43 -11.97
N ALA A 499 -35.53 21.69 -11.56
CA ALA A 499 -35.50 22.85 -12.46
C ALA A 499 -34.14 23.54 -12.37
N THR A 500 -33.51 23.81 -13.51
CA THR A 500 -32.26 24.57 -13.56
C THR A 500 -32.54 26.05 -13.27
N VAL A 501 -31.83 26.62 -12.29
CA VAL A 501 -31.98 28.03 -11.88
C VAL A 501 -30.76 28.89 -12.17
N LEU A 502 -29.58 28.27 -12.32
CA LEU A 502 -28.36 28.97 -12.65
C LEU A 502 -27.43 28.07 -13.46
N VAL A 503 -26.78 28.64 -14.47
CA VAL A 503 -25.64 28.03 -15.17
C VAL A 503 -24.54 29.09 -15.23
N VAL A 504 -23.35 28.74 -14.76
CA VAL A 504 -22.15 29.56 -14.81
C VAL A 504 -21.10 28.81 -15.59
N GLU A 505 -20.52 29.44 -16.60
CA GLU A 505 -19.39 28.91 -17.36
C GLU A 505 -18.17 29.78 -17.10
N VAL A 506 -17.06 29.14 -16.73
CA VAL A 506 -15.79 29.78 -16.43
C VAL A 506 -14.69 29.10 -17.23
N GLY A 507 -13.88 29.88 -17.93
CA GLY A 507 -12.64 29.41 -18.54
C GLY A 507 -11.46 29.74 -17.64
N TYR A 508 -10.67 28.74 -17.27
CA TYR A 508 -9.37 28.94 -16.66
C TYR A 508 -8.28 28.66 -17.69
N GLN A 509 -7.54 29.70 -18.07
CA GLN A 509 -6.34 29.58 -18.88
C GLN A 509 -5.13 29.63 -17.95
N ARG A 510 -4.34 28.56 -17.92
CA ARG A 510 -3.05 28.59 -17.25
C ARG A 510 -2.13 29.52 -18.03
N VAL A 511 -1.80 30.67 -17.45
CA VAL A 511 -0.73 31.53 -17.95
C VAL A 511 0.56 30.74 -17.75
N VAL A 512 1.19 30.34 -18.86
CA VAL A 512 2.59 29.90 -18.82
C VAL A 512 3.37 31.20 -18.69
N ASP A 513 4.11 31.37 -17.60
CA ASP A 513 4.92 32.57 -17.41
C ASP A 513 5.84 32.76 -18.63
N SER A 514 5.42 33.60 -19.57
CA SER A 514 6.36 34.40 -20.33
C SER A 514 6.86 35.45 -19.35
N GLU A 515 8.17 35.55 -19.21
CA GLU A 515 8.77 36.74 -18.62
C GLU A 515 8.04 37.97 -19.16
N GLU A 516 7.60 38.83 -18.23
CA GLU A 516 6.83 40.07 -18.41
C GLU A 516 5.32 40.00 -18.07
N GLY A 517 5.04 40.45 -16.85
CA GLY A 517 3.94 41.38 -16.62
C GLY A 517 2.65 40.77 -16.07
N ASN A 518 2.55 40.68 -14.74
CA ASN A 518 1.26 40.64 -14.05
C ASN A 518 0.40 41.84 -14.47
N VAL A 519 -0.64 41.60 -15.27
CA VAL A 519 -1.81 42.47 -15.34
C VAL A 519 -3.05 41.59 -15.26
N TRP A 520 -3.75 41.68 -14.12
CA TRP A 520 -5.10 41.17 -13.97
C TRP A 520 -6.07 42.12 -14.67
N VAL A 521 -6.95 41.57 -15.52
CA VAL A 521 -8.23 42.20 -15.90
C VAL A 521 -9.35 41.30 -15.41
#